data_AF-A0AAD4FS03-F1
#
_entry.id   AF-A0AAD4FS03-F1
#
_cell.length_a   1.000
_cell.length_b   1.000
_cell.length_c   1.000
_cell.angle_alpha   90.00
_cell.angle_beta   90.00
_cell.angle_gamma   90.00
#
_symmetry.space_group_name_H-M   'P 1'
#
loop_
_entity.id
_entity.type
_entity.pdbx_description
1 polymer ?
#
loop_
_entity_poly.entity_id
_entity_poly.type
_entity_poly.pdbx_seq_one_letter_code
_entity_poly.pdbx_strand_id
1 'polypeptide(L)' 'MEACSSSHYWGRACLNSGHQVNLIPAQHVTPFLRGNKNDKNDCLAVYEASRRLSIRFVPVKSEQ' A
#
# COMPACT_ATOMS: atom_id res chain seq x y z
N MET A 1 0.12 2.76 0.19
CA MET A 1 -0.16 1.78 1.26
C MET A 1 -0.12 0.38 0.65
N GLU A 2 0.28 -0.66 1.39
CA GLU A 2 0.14 -2.05 0.91
C GLU A 2 -1.35 -2.41 0.76
N ALA A 3 -1.71 -3.20 -0.24
CA ALA A 3 -3.04 -3.77 -0.39
C ALA A 3 -3.18 -5.03 0.50
N CYS A 4 -3.97 -4.91 1.56
CA CYS A 4 -4.37 -5.97 2.48
C CYS A 4 -5.90 -5.90 2.72
N SER A 5 -6.44 -6.80 3.53
CA SER A 5 -7.88 -6.90 3.81
C SER A 5 -8.49 -5.59 4.35
N SER A 6 -7.74 -4.82 5.13
CA SER A 6 -8.21 -3.55 5.72
C SER A 6 -7.84 -2.31 4.89
N SER A 7 -7.04 -2.44 3.83
CA SER A 7 -6.56 -1.28 3.05
C SER A 7 -7.65 -0.53 2.33
N HIS A 8 -8.77 -1.18 2.01
CA HIS A 8 -9.91 -0.51 1.39
C HIS A 8 -10.63 0.41 2.38
N TYR A 9 -10.86 -0.05 3.61
CA TYR A 9 -11.44 0.77 4.67
C TYR A 9 -10.55 2.00 4.95
N TRP A 10 -9.26 1.77 5.19
CA TRP A 10 -8.31 2.85 5.45
C TRP A 10 -8.13 3.78 4.25
N GLY A 11 -8.11 3.23 3.04
CA GLY A 11 -8.05 4.01 1.81
C GLY A 11 -9.22 4.97 1.68
N ARG A 12 -10.45 4.54 1.98
CA ARG A 12 -11.63 5.41 1.99
C ARG A 12 -11.54 6.49 3.06
N ALA A 13 -11.12 6.13 4.29
CA ALA A 13 -10.96 7.08 5.38
C ALA A 13 -9.94 8.18 5.03
N CYS A 14 -8.80 7.80 4.45
CA CYS A 14 -7.78 8.74 3.99
C CYS A 14 -8.27 9.61 2.81
N LEU A 15 -8.99 9.03 1.84
CA LEU A 15 -9.58 9.78 0.73
C LEU A 15 -10.59 10.83 1.25
N ASN A 16 -11.45 10.46 2.20
CA ASN A 16 -12.41 11.38 2.83
C ASN A 16 -11.72 12.50 3.62
N SER A 17 -10.49 12.27 4.09
CA SER A 17 -9.66 13.27 4.77
C SER A 17 -8.90 14.18 3.80
N GLY A 18 -9.08 14.03 2.48
CA GLY A 18 -8.44 14.83 1.45
C GLY A 18 -7.07 14.32 1.00
N HIS A 19 -6.67 13.11 1.40
CA HIS A 19 -5.40 12.52 0.96
C HIS A 19 -5.55 11.74 -0.34
N GLN A 20 -4.51 11.77 -1.17
CA GLN A 20 -4.39 10.88 -2.32
C GLN A 20 -3.90 9.51 -1.86
N VAL A 21 -4.66 8.46 -2.15
CA VAL A 21 -4.34 7.10 -1.73
C VAL A 21 -4.15 6.22 -2.95
N ASN A 22 -2.96 5.62 -3.02
CA ASN A 22 -2.65 4.54 -3.95
C ASN A 22 -2.29 3.28 -3.18
N LEU A 23 -2.88 2.14 -3.59
CA LEU A 23 -2.58 0.84 -3.01
C LEU A 23 -1.58 0.09 -3.88
N ILE A 24 -0.57 -0.52 -3.25
CA ILE A 24 0.43 -1.35 -3.91
C ILE A 24 0.10 -2.82 -3.61
N PRO A 25 -0.09 -3.69 -4.61
CA PRO A 25 -0.27 -5.12 -4.38
C PRO A 25 0.84 -5.69 -3.50
N ALA A 26 0.48 -6.48 -2.48
CA ALA A 26 1.45 -7.09 -1.55
C ALA A 26 2.58 -7.85 -2.28
N GLN A 27 2.25 -8.52 -3.40
CA GLN A 27 3.20 -9.22 -4.26
C GLN A 27 4.36 -8.33 -4.76
N HIS A 28 4.10 -7.03 -4.91
CA HIS A 28 5.11 -6.06 -5.32
C HIS A 28 5.81 -5.38 -4.14
N VAL A 29 5.30 -5.52 -2.92
CA VAL A 29 5.92 -5.02 -1.68
C VAL A 29 6.89 -6.07 -1.13
N THR A 30 6.53 -7.36 -1.17
CA THR A 30 7.32 -8.49 -0.65
C THR A 30 8.79 -8.48 -1.06
N PRO A 31 9.18 -8.19 -2.33
CA PRO A 31 10.59 -8.18 -2.72
C PRO A 31 11.46 -7.12 -2.02
N PHE A 32 10.84 -6.10 -1.41
CA PHE A 32 11.53 -4.99 -0.73
C PHE A 32 11.56 -5.16 0.80
N LEU A 33 10.91 -6.20 1.35
CA LEU A 33 10.95 -6.51 2.77
C LEU A 33 12.35 -7.03 3.16
N ARG A 34 12.97 -6.39 4.17
CA ARG A 34 14.29 -6.76 4.67
C ARG A 34 14.18 -7.35 6.08
N GLY A 35 14.53 -8.63 6.22
CA GLY A 35 14.43 -9.35 7.49
C GLY A 35 13.00 -9.69 7.88
N ASN A 36 12.75 -9.84 9.18
CA ASN A 36 11.43 -10.23 9.70
C ASN A 36 10.38 -9.12 9.48
N LYS A 37 9.12 -9.53 9.26
CA LYS A 37 8.00 -8.58 9.12
C LYS A 37 7.78 -7.86 10.45
N ASN A 38 7.85 -6.54 10.39
CA ASN A 38 7.47 -5.60 11.45
C ASN A 38 7.07 -4.28 10.77
N ASP A 39 6.43 -3.38 11.51
CA ASP A 39 5.88 -2.15 10.94
C ASP A 39 6.94 -1.27 10.26
N LYS A 40 8.16 -1.22 10.82
CA LYS A 40 9.27 -0.45 10.25
C LYS A 40 9.69 -1.00 8.89
N ASN A 41 9.90 -2.30 8.80
CA ASN A 41 10.34 -2.97 7.58
C ASN A 41 9.26 -2.94 6.50
N ASP A 42 7.99 -3.06 6.91
CA ASP A 42 6.83 -2.95 6.01
C ASP A 42 6.71 -1.54 5.42
N CYS A 43 6.81 -0.51 6.27
CA CYS A 43 6.82 0.89 5.83
C CYS A 43 7.94 1.17 4.82
N LEU A 44 9.16 0.69 5.09
CA LEU A 44 10.29 0.84 4.17
C LEU A 44 10.04 0.10 2.84
N ALA A 45 9.49 -1.12 2.88
CA ALA A 45 9.18 -1.88 1.69
C ALA A 45 8.12 -1.21 0.82
N VAL A 46 7.04 -0.69 1.43
CA VAL A 46 6.00 0.07 0.73
C VAL A 46 6.57 1.35 0.13
N TYR A 47 7.43 2.06 0.86
CA TYR A 47 8.10 3.26 0.36
C TYR A 47 9.00 2.94 -0.84
N GLU A 48 9.85 1.92 -0.75
CA GLU A 48 10.72 1.50 -1.86
C GLU A 48 9.92 1.05 -3.07
N ALA A 49 8.86 0.26 -2.86
CA ALA A 49 7.97 -0.17 -3.93
C ALA A 49 7.32 1.05 -4.61
N SER A 50 6.81 2.03 -3.86
CA SER A 50 6.12 3.20 -4.41
C SER A 50 6.97 4.04 -5.38
N ARG A 51 8.31 3.93 -5.29
CA ARG A 51 9.26 4.66 -6.14
C ARG A 51 9.58 3.95 -7.46
N ARG A 52 9.11 2.73 -7.68
CA ARG A 52 9.37 1.99 -8.92
C ARG A 52 8.40 2.43 -10.01
N LEU A 53 8.94 2.87 -11.14
CA LEU A 53 8.16 3.32 -12.31
C LEU A 53 7.24 2.24 -12.89
N SER A 54 7.56 0.96 -12.70
CA SER A 54 6.81 -0.17 -13.22
C SER A 54 5.68 -0.65 -12.31
N ILE A 55 5.50 -0.05 -11.12
CA ILE A 55 4.46 -0.47 -10.19
C ILE A 55 3.10 -0.06 -10.70
N ARG A 56 2.21 -1.04 -10.81
CA ARG A 56 0.79 -0.80 -11.07
C ARG A 56 0.07 -0.68 -9.74
N PHE A 57 -0.39 0.53 -9.45
CA PHE A 57 -1.25 0.77 -8.29
C PHE A 57 -2.64 0.21 -8.54
N VAL A 58 -3.28 -0.27 -7.47
CA VAL A 58 -4.69 -0.66 -7.49
C VAL A 58 -5.54 0.43 -6.86
N PRO A 59 -6.71 0.76 -7.44
CA PRO A 59 -7.60 1.76 -6.87
C PRO A 59 -8.21 1.26 -5.56
N VAL A 60 -8.53 2.22 -4.67
CA VAL A 60 -9.38 1.94 -3.51
C VAL A 60 -10.80 1.67 -4.01
N LYS A 61 -11.35 0.50 -3.70
CA LYS A 61 -12.72 0.16 -4.05
C LYS A 61 -13.73 0.83 -3.11
N SER A 62 -14.84 1.29 -3.67
CA SER A 62 -16.05 1.64 -2.95
C SER A 62 -16.67 0.40 -2.30
N GLU A 63 -17.41 0.61 -1.22
CA GLU A 63 -18.24 -0.42 -0.61
C GLU A 63 -19.48 -0.58 -1.49
N GLN A 64 -19.55 -1.69 -2.25
CA GLN A 64 -20.72 -2.15 -3.00
C GLN A 64 -20.91 -3.63 -2.73
#